data_AF-A0A6J4CXN4-F1
#
_entry.id   AF-A0A6J4CXN4-F1
#
_cell.length_a   1.000
_cell.length_b   1.000
_cell.length_c   1.000
_cell.angle_alpha   90.00
_cell.angle_beta   90.00
_cell.angle_gamma   90.00
#
_symmetry.space_group_name_H-M   'P 1'
#
loop_
_entity.id
_entity.type
_entity.pdbx_description
1 polymer ?
#
loop_
_entity_poly.entity_id
_entity_poly.type
_entity_poly.pdbx_seq_one_letter_code
_entity_poly.pdbx_strand_id
1 'polypeptide(L)'
;MNALLSKLRISTKIVMSVCFIVVLGIAILGFIVSNKVRNTTRVNTIEVLSSEIEEGASRLQRNINRMFVALKNLDMDLASIDLAHNEKERDKLMRRFLNDEHHVKIVSVISFKSPHDFYMAHRIGKSIEILKTNNCYNPDIYHRVAQSHSLQKSRPYFKDIDGEKIFGFDFGIPLKKVQNGNAEVVGVIVAFVSIDSFSEMVLRKQQDTFLMQENGYLLLVYDGKLQGKLLNEVNPDPSAKKVVGLTREGYSGVVNYHALRTNKDSFLFVKAFDIFDKVDSGSFKFNWALARFVSRDEVFAVAYELQKLILIAGSVVLLILIVAVYLLVRYLVGNRIVVVSTTLDGFFRLLNDPKKGGDVHIVKTNVLDEIGRMQQSINTNVLRIHENTKADNTTIEDMLNVVRHIKEGDFTQKIAAIPNNQLITT
;
A
#
# COMPACT_ATOMS: atom_id res chain seq x y z
N MET A 1 33.02 -19.48 -8.56
CA MET A 1 33.10 -19.15 -7.12
C MET A 1 34.30 -19.81 -6.42
N ASN A 2 34.60 -21.09 -6.66
CA ASN A 2 35.68 -21.82 -5.97
C ASN A 2 37.12 -21.32 -6.22
N ALA A 3 37.45 -20.83 -7.42
CA ALA A 3 38.82 -20.36 -7.74
C ALA A 3 39.20 -19.02 -7.07
N LEU A 4 38.21 -18.19 -6.72
CA LEU A 4 38.39 -16.88 -6.11
C LEU A 4 38.52 -16.98 -4.57
N LEU A 5 37.78 -17.92 -3.97
CA LEU A 5 37.84 -18.18 -2.53
C LEU A 5 39.13 -18.88 -2.11
N SER A 6 39.72 -19.72 -2.97
CA SER A 6 40.87 -20.56 -2.60
C SER A 6 42.10 -19.76 -2.13
N LYS A 7 42.37 -18.60 -2.75
CA LYS A 7 43.51 -17.71 -2.44
C LYS A 7 43.32 -16.82 -1.20
N LEU A 8 42.13 -16.80 -0.59
CA LEU A 8 41.86 -15.98 0.59
C LEU A 8 42.44 -16.61 1.86
N ARG A 9 42.92 -15.75 2.78
CA ARG A 9 43.30 -16.16 4.14
C ARG A 9 42.10 -16.82 4.83
N ILE A 10 42.37 -17.80 5.69
CA ILE A 10 41.33 -18.52 6.47
C ILE A 10 40.43 -17.53 7.21
N SER A 11 41.03 -16.46 7.77
CA SER A 11 40.34 -15.37 8.45
C SER A 11 39.25 -14.73 7.58
N THR A 12 39.58 -14.43 6.32
CA THR A 12 38.66 -13.77 5.38
C THR A 12 37.55 -14.72 4.95
N LYS A 13 37.84 -16.01 4.80
CA LYS A 13 36.83 -17.03 4.48
C LYS A 13 35.76 -17.11 5.58
N ILE A 14 36.18 -17.11 6.85
CA ILE A 14 35.25 -17.14 8.00
C ILE A 14 34.36 -15.89 8.00
N VAL A 15 34.95 -14.70 7.87
CA VAL A 15 34.19 -13.43 7.82
C VAL A 15 33.17 -13.46 6.69
N MET A 16 33.57 -13.84 5.48
CA MET A 16 32.67 -13.90 4.31
C MET A 16 31.51 -14.87 4.51
N SER A 17 31.75 -16.06 5.07
CA SER A 17 30.70 -17.05 5.34
C SER A 17 29.68 -16.54 6.36
N VAL A 18 30.13 -15.90 7.45
CA VAL A 18 29.24 -15.33 8.46
C VAL A 18 28.43 -14.17 7.87
N CYS A 19 29.07 -13.28 7.10
CA CYS A 19 28.39 -12.16 6.44
C CYS A 19 27.30 -12.65 5.48
N PHE A 20 27.59 -13.70 4.71
CA PHE A 20 26.62 -14.30 3.79
C PHE A 20 25.36 -14.79 4.52
N ILE A 21 25.52 -15.51 5.63
CA ILE A 21 24.39 -16.01 6.43
C ILE A 21 23.56 -14.86 6.99
N VAL A 22 24.21 -13.82 7.50
CA VAL A 22 23.53 -12.65 8.08
C VAL A 22 22.77 -11.87 7.01
N VAL A 23 23.39 -11.61 5.86
CA VAL A 23 22.74 -10.95 4.71
C VAL A 23 21.51 -11.73 4.27
N LEU A 24 21.63 -13.06 4.16
CA LEU A 24 20.51 -13.92 3.81
C LEU A 24 19.37 -13.81 4.84
N GLY A 25 19.69 -13.82 6.14
CA GLY A 25 18.72 -13.66 7.22
C GLY A 25 17.99 -12.31 7.17
N ILE A 26 18.72 -11.21 6.98
CA ILE A 26 18.13 -9.86 6.84
C ILE A 26 17.23 -9.77 5.61
N ALA A 27 17.67 -10.35 4.47
CA ALA A 27 16.88 -10.36 3.25
C ALA A 27 15.56 -11.14 3.42
N ILE A 28 15.61 -12.33 4.04
CA ILE A 28 14.43 -13.15 4.33
C ILE A 28 13.48 -12.40 5.26
N LEU A 29 14.00 -11.85 6.37
CA LEU A 29 13.18 -11.12 7.33
C LEU A 29 12.55 -9.88 6.70
N GLY A 30 13.33 -9.11 5.94
CA GLY A 30 12.83 -7.94 5.20
C GLY A 30 11.75 -8.30 4.18
N PHE A 31 11.89 -9.42 3.49
CA PHE A 31 10.87 -9.93 2.58
C PHE A 31 9.58 -10.32 3.30
N ILE A 32 9.68 -11.08 4.41
CA ILE A 32 8.53 -11.51 5.21
C ILE A 32 7.77 -10.30 5.76
N VAL A 33 8.49 -9.36 6.39
CA VAL A 33 7.89 -8.15 6.97
C VAL A 33 7.27 -7.28 5.89
N SER A 34 7.96 -7.04 4.77
CA SER A 34 7.40 -6.24 3.66
C SER A 34 6.11 -6.86 3.11
N ASN A 35 6.07 -8.18 2.92
CA ASN A 35 4.88 -8.87 2.43
C ASN A 35 3.73 -8.81 3.44
N LYS A 36 4.02 -8.99 4.74
CA LYS A 36 3.02 -8.91 5.82
C LYS A 36 2.44 -7.49 5.93
N VAL A 37 3.29 -6.47 5.96
CA VAL A 37 2.88 -5.06 6.03
C VAL A 37 2.06 -4.70 4.80
N ARG A 38 2.51 -5.04 3.59
CA ARG A 38 1.78 -4.76 2.34
C ARG A 38 0.37 -5.37 2.37
N ASN A 39 0.25 -6.62 2.82
CA ASN A 39 -1.05 -7.29 2.93
C ASN A 39 -1.94 -6.64 3.99
N THR A 40 -1.41 -6.35 5.18
CA THR A 40 -2.17 -5.69 6.25
C THR A 40 -2.61 -4.28 5.84
N THR A 41 -1.74 -3.46 5.27
CA THR A 41 -2.09 -2.11 4.82
C THR A 41 -3.15 -2.16 3.72
N ARG A 42 -3.05 -3.11 2.78
CA ARG A 42 -4.08 -3.31 1.75
C ARG A 42 -5.43 -3.67 2.35
N VAL A 43 -5.47 -4.66 3.25
CA VAL A 43 -6.71 -5.13 3.87
C VAL A 43 -7.36 -4.02 4.69
N ASN A 44 -6.59 -3.37 5.57
CA ASN A 44 -7.10 -2.27 6.41
C ASN A 44 -7.59 -1.10 5.56
N THR A 45 -6.85 -0.72 4.51
CA THR A 45 -7.26 0.36 3.60
C THR A 45 -8.55 0.00 2.87
N ILE A 46 -8.67 -1.26 2.43
CA ILE A 46 -9.89 -1.74 1.79
C ILE A 46 -11.08 -1.67 2.73
N GLU A 47 -10.93 -2.13 3.97
CA GLU A 47 -12.00 -2.15 4.98
C GLU A 47 -12.48 -0.73 5.32
N VAL A 48 -11.54 0.19 5.64
CA VAL A 48 -11.86 1.58 5.99
C VAL A 48 -12.52 2.30 4.81
N LEU A 49 -11.93 2.25 3.62
CA LEU A 49 -12.47 2.96 2.46
C LEU A 49 -13.80 2.38 1.98
N SER A 50 -13.99 1.06 2.06
CA SER A 50 -15.28 0.44 1.75
C SER A 50 -16.35 0.90 2.73
N SER A 51 -16.03 0.95 4.03
CA SER A 51 -16.95 1.44 5.06
C SER A 51 -17.31 2.91 4.86
N GLU A 52 -16.34 3.79 4.58
CA GLU A 52 -16.60 5.21 4.29
C GLU A 52 -17.49 5.39 3.06
N ILE A 53 -17.28 4.60 2.01
CA ILE A 53 -18.09 4.67 0.79
C ILE A 53 -19.49 4.12 1.01
N GLU A 54 -19.64 3.06 1.78
CA GLU A 54 -20.93 2.50 2.15
C GLU A 54 -21.74 3.47 3.01
N GLU A 55 -21.12 4.13 3.98
CA GLU A 55 -21.74 5.18 4.78
C GLU A 55 -22.15 6.38 3.92
N GLY A 56 -21.24 6.86 3.05
CA GLY A 56 -21.49 7.96 2.13
C GLY A 56 -22.65 7.68 1.17
N ALA A 57 -22.67 6.49 0.57
CA ALA A 57 -23.75 6.05 -0.32
C ALA A 57 -25.07 5.95 0.44
N SER A 58 -25.07 5.37 1.64
CA SER A 58 -26.26 5.25 2.49
C SER A 58 -26.81 6.63 2.90
N ARG A 59 -25.92 7.59 3.20
CA ARG A 59 -26.31 8.97 3.51
C ARG A 59 -26.92 9.66 2.30
N LEU A 60 -26.31 9.53 1.13
CA LEU A 60 -26.83 10.09 -0.12
C LEU A 60 -28.21 9.49 -0.47
N GLN A 61 -28.31 8.15 -0.46
CA GLN A 61 -29.55 7.42 -0.71
C GLN A 61 -30.66 7.84 0.26
N ARG A 62 -30.35 8.07 1.55
CA ARG A 62 -31.32 8.55 2.54
C ARG A 62 -31.86 9.94 2.23
N ASN A 63 -31.01 10.87 1.80
CA ASN A 63 -31.46 12.22 1.41
C ASN A 63 -32.33 12.18 0.15
N ILE A 64 -31.93 11.40 -0.84
CA ILE A 64 -32.72 11.21 -2.07
C ILE A 64 -34.09 10.57 -1.76
N ASN A 65 -34.10 9.54 -0.91
CA ASN A 65 -35.36 8.92 -0.47
C ASN A 65 -36.28 9.92 0.26
N ARG A 66 -35.73 10.80 1.12
CA ARG A 66 -36.52 11.85 1.78
C ARG A 66 -37.14 12.81 0.78
N MET A 67 -36.37 13.23 -0.23
CA MET A 67 -36.86 14.07 -1.32
C MET A 67 -38.02 13.41 -2.08
N PHE A 68 -37.90 12.12 -2.42
CA PHE A 68 -38.99 11.43 -3.11
C PHE A 68 -40.23 11.18 -2.23
N VAL A 69 -40.05 10.97 -0.93
CA VAL A 69 -41.18 10.91 0.02
C VAL A 69 -41.89 12.26 0.10
N ALA A 70 -41.14 13.37 0.17
CA ALA A 70 -41.72 14.72 0.15
C ALA A 70 -42.49 14.98 -1.16
N LEU A 71 -41.94 14.54 -2.30
CA LEU A 71 -42.60 14.69 -3.60
C LEU A 71 -43.87 13.83 -3.71
N LYS A 72 -43.87 12.63 -3.12
CA LYS A 72 -45.06 11.78 -3.02
C LYS A 72 -46.15 12.40 -2.15
N ASN A 73 -45.79 13.05 -1.05
CA ASN A 73 -46.75 13.76 -0.21
C ASN A 73 -47.35 14.96 -0.98
N LEU A 74 -46.54 15.68 -1.75
CA LEU A 74 -47.03 16.75 -2.62
C LEU A 74 -48.03 16.23 -3.66
N ASP A 75 -47.75 15.07 -4.29
CA ASP A 75 -48.69 14.38 -5.18
C ASP A 75 -50.03 14.13 -4.48
N MET A 76 -50.02 13.50 -3.31
CA MET A 76 -51.24 13.21 -2.56
C MET A 76 -52.04 14.47 -2.20
N ASP A 77 -51.36 15.52 -1.74
CA ASP A 77 -51.99 16.78 -1.36
C ASP A 77 -52.59 17.50 -2.58
N LEU A 78 -51.85 17.57 -3.70
CA LEU A 78 -52.33 18.20 -4.94
C LEU A 78 -53.46 17.41 -5.62
N ALA A 79 -53.44 16.07 -5.54
CA ALA A 79 -54.50 15.21 -6.09
C ALA A 79 -55.83 15.35 -5.32
N SER A 80 -55.77 15.82 -4.06
CA SER A 80 -56.94 15.99 -3.20
C SER A 80 -57.77 17.25 -3.52
N ILE A 81 -57.19 18.23 -4.21
CA ILE A 81 -57.82 19.52 -4.53
C ILE A 81 -58.16 19.66 -6.02
N ASP A 82 -59.06 20.60 -6.33
CA ASP A 82 -59.24 21.08 -7.70
C ASP A 82 -58.14 22.09 -8.04
N LEU A 83 -57.15 21.68 -8.82
CA LEU A 83 -56.00 22.50 -9.19
C LEU A 83 -56.37 23.79 -9.94
N ALA A 84 -57.50 23.81 -10.65
CA ALA A 84 -57.93 24.96 -11.43
C ALA A 84 -58.66 26.00 -10.57
N HIS A 85 -59.46 25.55 -9.61
CA HIS A 85 -60.31 26.44 -8.81
C HIS A 85 -59.74 26.78 -7.43
N ASN A 86 -58.78 26.01 -6.92
CA ASN A 86 -58.25 26.17 -5.57
C ASN A 86 -56.81 26.73 -5.56
N GLU A 87 -56.63 27.88 -6.22
CA GLU A 87 -55.31 28.47 -6.50
C GLU A 87 -54.48 28.74 -5.23
N LYS A 88 -55.10 29.29 -4.18
CA LYS A 88 -54.40 29.61 -2.92
C LYS A 88 -53.81 28.37 -2.25
N GLU A 89 -54.56 27.27 -2.19
CA GLU A 89 -54.08 26.05 -1.55
C GLU A 89 -53.04 25.34 -2.43
N ARG A 90 -53.25 25.27 -3.76
CA ARG A 90 -52.25 24.76 -4.71
C ARG A 90 -50.92 25.48 -4.54
N ASP A 91 -50.94 26.81 -4.57
CA ASP A 91 -49.74 27.63 -4.51
C ASP A 91 -49.03 27.49 -3.16
N LYS A 92 -49.79 27.40 -2.07
CA LYS A 92 -49.28 27.14 -0.72
C LYS A 92 -48.58 25.78 -0.63
N LEU A 93 -49.18 24.71 -1.18
CA LEU A 93 -48.59 23.37 -1.20
C LEU A 93 -47.28 23.34 -2.00
N MET A 94 -47.28 23.92 -3.21
CA MET A 94 -46.08 24.00 -4.06
C MET A 94 -44.96 24.82 -3.40
N ARG A 95 -45.30 25.97 -2.78
CA ARG A 95 -44.34 26.80 -2.03
C ARG A 95 -43.76 26.06 -0.83
N ARG A 96 -44.60 25.39 -0.05
CA ARG A 96 -44.16 24.61 1.11
C ARG A 96 -43.19 23.52 0.68
N PHE A 97 -43.53 22.75 -0.35
CA PHE A 97 -42.66 21.70 -0.87
C PHE A 97 -41.29 22.24 -1.30
N LEU A 98 -41.24 23.28 -2.13
CA LEU A 98 -39.95 23.83 -2.58
C LEU A 98 -39.16 24.48 -1.44
N ASN A 99 -39.83 25.02 -0.41
CA ASN A 99 -39.17 25.51 0.80
C ASN A 99 -38.55 24.37 1.61
N ASP A 100 -39.25 23.25 1.78
CA ASP A 100 -38.78 22.11 2.55
C ASP A 100 -37.72 21.31 1.78
N GLU A 101 -37.81 21.24 0.45
CA GLU A 101 -36.98 20.39 -0.40
C GLU A 101 -36.01 21.18 -1.28
N HIS A 102 -34.78 21.37 -0.79
CA HIS A 102 -33.78 22.23 -1.44
C HIS A 102 -33.10 21.57 -2.65
N HIS A 103 -33.20 20.25 -2.79
CA HIS A 103 -32.65 19.51 -3.92
C HIS A 103 -33.53 19.63 -5.17
N VAL A 104 -34.77 20.10 -5.04
CA VAL A 104 -35.68 20.37 -6.16
C VAL A 104 -35.75 21.87 -6.43
N LYS A 105 -35.50 22.28 -7.68
CA LYS A 105 -35.49 23.71 -8.06
C LYS A 105 -36.77 24.15 -8.76
N ILE A 106 -37.45 23.22 -9.41
CA ILE A 106 -38.68 23.45 -10.17
C ILE A 106 -39.64 22.32 -9.87
N VAL A 107 -40.91 22.66 -9.67
CA VAL A 107 -42.03 21.72 -9.72
C VAL A 107 -43.10 22.29 -10.65
N SER A 108 -43.54 21.50 -11.61
CA SER A 108 -44.64 21.80 -12.51
C SER A 108 -45.74 20.77 -12.30
N VAL A 109 -47.00 21.22 -12.22
CA VAL A 109 -48.17 20.34 -12.12
C VAL A 109 -49.22 20.71 -13.17
N ILE A 110 -49.93 19.69 -13.66
CA ILE A 110 -51.05 19.82 -14.58
C ILE A 110 -52.13 18.78 -14.24
N SER A 111 -53.40 19.16 -14.39
CA SER A 111 -54.54 18.24 -14.34
C SER A 111 -54.99 17.84 -15.74
N PHE A 112 -55.40 16.59 -15.92
CA PHE A 112 -56.05 16.14 -17.16
C PHE A 112 -57.42 16.78 -17.40
N LYS A 113 -58.06 17.36 -16.37
CA LYS A 113 -59.29 18.13 -16.52
C LYS A 113 -59.07 19.50 -17.18
N SER A 114 -57.85 20.04 -17.05
CA SER A 114 -57.46 21.33 -17.62
C SER A 114 -56.12 21.17 -18.35
N PRO A 115 -56.10 20.50 -19.53
CA PRO A 115 -54.86 20.06 -20.17
C PRO A 115 -53.98 21.20 -20.73
N HIS A 116 -54.42 22.44 -20.62
CA HIS A 116 -53.68 23.64 -21.04
C HIS A 116 -53.21 24.49 -19.85
N ASP A 117 -53.62 24.16 -18.62
CA ASP A 117 -53.27 24.94 -17.43
C ASP A 117 -52.10 24.29 -16.67
N PHE A 118 -50.88 24.71 -16.99
CA PHE A 118 -49.68 24.31 -16.24
C PHE A 118 -49.42 25.29 -15.12
N TYR A 119 -49.13 24.76 -13.93
CA TYR A 119 -48.72 25.53 -12.77
C TYR A 119 -47.28 25.20 -12.44
N MET A 120 -46.38 26.15 -12.62
CA MET A 120 -44.95 25.98 -12.42
C MET A 120 -44.49 26.82 -11.25
N ALA A 121 -43.92 26.17 -10.24
CA ALA A 121 -43.23 26.81 -9.14
C ALA A 121 -41.72 26.63 -9.30
N HIS A 122 -40.97 27.71 -9.11
CA HIS A 122 -39.51 27.69 -9.15
C HIS A 122 -38.93 28.70 -8.17
N ARG A 123 -37.69 28.44 -7.73
CA ARG A 123 -36.97 29.32 -6.80
C ARG A 123 -36.25 30.43 -7.57
N ILE A 124 -36.40 31.66 -7.11
CA ILE A 124 -35.69 32.85 -7.60
C ILE A 124 -35.07 33.52 -6.37
N GLY A 125 -33.73 33.49 -6.27
CA GLY A 125 -33.01 33.86 -5.05
C GLY A 125 -33.58 33.21 -3.78
N LYS A 126 -34.10 34.04 -2.85
CA LYS A 126 -34.73 33.59 -1.58
C LYS A 126 -36.25 33.42 -1.67
N SER A 127 -36.87 33.77 -2.79
CA SER A 127 -38.31 33.67 -3.01
C SER A 127 -38.67 32.49 -3.91
N ILE A 128 -39.94 32.10 -3.87
CA ILE A 128 -40.53 31.15 -4.82
C ILE A 128 -41.53 31.92 -5.67
N GLU A 129 -41.43 31.79 -6.98
CA GLU A 129 -42.43 32.30 -7.91
C GLU A 129 -43.32 31.15 -8.38
N ILE A 130 -44.60 31.42 -8.60
CA ILE A 130 -45.53 30.47 -9.20
C ILE A 130 -46.17 31.14 -10.40
N LEU A 131 -46.07 30.47 -11.54
CA LEU A 131 -46.56 30.93 -12.83
C LEU A 131 -47.63 29.97 -13.34
N LYS A 132 -48.78 30.52 -13.75
CA LYS A 132 -49.73 29.82 -14.61
C LYS A 132 -49.30 30.04 -16.05
N THR A 133 -49.10 28.97 -16.81
CA THR A 133 -48.66 29.04 -18.20
C THR A 133 -49.37 27.99 -19.05
N ASN A 134 -49.49 28.27 -20.34
CA ASN A 134 -50.02 27.32 -21.31
C ASN A 134 -48.93 26.42 -21.91
N ASN A 135 -47.66 26.73 -21.62
CA ASN A 135 -46.52 25.99 -22.12
C ASN A 135 -46.11 24.90 -21.11
N CYS A 136 -46.09 23.65 -21.58
CA CYS A 136 -45.58 22.55 -20.78
C CYS A 136 -44.09 22.74 -20.48
N TYR A 137 -43.73 22.72 -19.20
CA TYR A 137 -42.35 22.85 -18.74
C TYR A 137 -41.40 21.79 -19.34
N ASN A 138 -41.84 20.53 -19.40
CA ASN A 138 -41.11 19.44 -20.06
C ASN A 138 -42.12 18.51 -20.76
N PRO A 139 -42.43 18.79 -22.05
CA PRO A 139 -43.44 18.03 -22.81
C PRO A 139 -43.11 16.54 -22.90
N ASP A 140 -41.84 16.19 -23.08
CA ASP A 140 -41.39 14.81 -23.24
C ASP A 140 -41.66 13.96 -22.00
N ILE A 141 -41.31 14.48 -20.82
CA ILE A 141 -41.56 13.79 -19.55
C ILE A 141 -43.06 13.71 -19.28
N TYR A 142 -43.77 14.83 -19.48
CA TYR A 142 -45.21 14.88 -19.32
C TYR A 142 -45.91 13.81 -20.17
N HIS A 143 -45.62 13.75 -21.47
CA HIS A 143 -46.24 12.79 -22.38
C HIS A 143 -45.94 11.34 -21.98
N ARG A 144 -44.70 11.04 -21.59
CA ARG A 144 -44.36 9.68 -21.14
C ARG A 144 -45.11 9.28 -19.88
N VAL A 145 -45.22 10.16 -18.88
CA VAL A 145 -45.99 9.86 -17.65
C VAL A 145 -47.48 9.72 -17.95
N ALA A 146 -48.03 10.62 -18.76
CA ALA A 146 -49.44 10.61 -19.14
C ALA A 146 -49.83 9.35 -19.93
N GLN A 147 -48.91 8.79 -20.72
CA GLN A 147 -49.13 7.55 -21.46
C GLN A 147 -48.90 6.29 -20.60
N SER A 148 -47.85 6.26 -19.79
CA SER A 148 -47.45 5.05 -19.06
C SER A 148 -48.08 4.94 -17.67
N HIS A 149 -48.63 6.03 -17.13
CA HIS A 149 -49.12 6.14 -15.76
C HIS A 149 -48.08 5.73 -14.70
N SER A 150 -46.80 5.88 -15.03
CA SER A 150 -45.67 5.44 -14.21
C SER A 150 -44.61 6.53 -14.10
N LEU A 151 -43.69 6.34 -13.16
CA LEU A 151 -42.56 7.24 -12.94
C LEU A 151 -41.70 7.32 -14.21
N GLN A 152 -41.26 8.53 -14.55
CA GLN A 152 -40.40 8.78 -15.70
C GLN A 152 -39.26 9.71 -15.32
N LYS A 153 -38.15 9.64 -16.05
CA LYS A 153 -37.03 10.56 -15.87
C LYS A 153 -36.42 11.00 -17.19
N SER A 154 -35.73 12.14 -17.16
CA SER A 154 -34.86 12.56 -18.26
C SER A 154 -33.48 11.93 -18.12
N ARG A 155 -32.63 12.14 -19.13
CA ARG A 155 -31.18 12.05 -18.92
C ARG A 155 -30.72 13.28 -18.11
N PRO A 156 -29.60 13.20 -17.37
CA PRO A 156 -29.01 14.37 -16.75
C PRO A 156 -28.64 15.44 -17.78
N TYR A 157 -28.91 16.70 -17.48
CA TYR A 157 -28.61 17.84 -18.35
C TYR A 157 -28.40 19.12 -17.55
N PHE A 158 -27.78 20.13 -18.18
CA PHE A 158 -27.64 21.46 -17.60
C PHE A 158 -28.88 22.29 -17.92
N LYS A 159 -29.47 22.90 -16.90
CA LYS A 159 -30.61 23.80 -17.02
C LYS A 159 -30.23 25.19 -16.53
N ASP A 160 -30.61 26.21 -17.30
CA ASP A 160 -30.52 27.59 -16.84
C ASP A 160 -31.72 27.90 -15.94
N ILE A 161 -31.44 28.29 -14.69
CA ILE A 161 -32.44 28.70 -13.71
C ILE A 161 -31.90 29.97 -13.07
N ASP A 162 -32.59 31.10 -13.27
CA ASP A 162 -32.21 32.40 -12.70
C ASP A 162 -30.79 32.86 -13.11
N GLY A 163 -30.37 32.54 -14.35
CA GLY A 163 -29.03 32.87 -14.85
C GLY A 163 -27.92 31.93 -14.36
N GLU A 164 -28.25 30.95 -13.52
CA GLU A 164 -27.34 29.91 -13.07
C GLU A 164 -27.55 28.62 -13.86
N LYS A 165 -26.46 28.05 -14.39
CA LYS A 165 -26.48 26.72 -15.00
C LYS A 165 -26.39 25.65 -13.93
N ILE A 166 -27.49 24.94 -13.71
CA ILE A 166 -27.61 23.88 -12.71
C ILE A 166 -27.67 22.53 -13.42
N PHE A 167 -26.79 21.61 -13.02
CA PHE A 167 -26.81 20.24 -13.49
C PHE A 167 -27.83 19.41 -12.70
N GLY A 168 -28.68 18.69 -13.41
CA GLY A 168 -29.79 17.97 -12.81
C GLY A 168 -30.52 17.07 -13.79
N PHE A 169 -31.70 16.60 -13.40
CA PHE A 169 -32.59 15.83 -14.27
C PHE A 169 -34.05 16.12 -13.91
N ASP A 170 -34.94 15.96 -14.88
CA ASP A 170 -36.37 16.01 -14.63
C ASP A 170 -36.89 14.63 -14.24
N PHE A 171 -37.79 14.63 -13.28
CA PHE A 171 -38.49 13.46 -12.77
C PHE A 171 -39.99 13.70 -12.83
N GLY A 172 -40.71 12.83 -13.52
CA GLY A 172 -42.14 12.90 -13.71
C GLY A 172 -42.85 11.83 -12.88
N ILE A 173 -43.91 12.22 -12.17
CA ILE A 173 -44.77 11.32 -11.41
C ILE A 173 -46.24 11.51 -11.79
N PRO A 174 -47.03 10.43 -11.89
CA PRO A 174 -48.47 10.53 -12.13
C PRO A 174 -49.16 11.09 -10.88
N LEU A 175 -50.03 12.08 -11.07
CA LEU A 175 -50.86 12.63 -9.99
C LEU A 175 -52.00 11.65 -9.71
N LYS A 176 -51.99 10.97 -8.56
CA LYS A 176 -52.92 9.86 -8.28
C LYS A 176 -53.97 10.25 -7.24
N LYS A 177 -55.23 10.25 -7.66
CA LYS A 177 -56.37 10.42 -6.76
C LYS A 177 -56.91 9.06 -6.33
N VAL A 178 -56.93 8.80 -5.04
CA VAL A 178 -57.52 7.57 -4.48
C VAL A 178 -58.97 7.84 -4.10
N GLN A 179 -59.91 7.12 -4.70
CA GLN A 179 -61.32 7.15 -4.37
C GLN A 179 -61.84 5.72 -4.20
N ASN A 180 -62.48 5.43 -3.06
CA ASN A 180 -63.08 4.12 -2.76
C ASN A 180 -62.12 2.92 -2.97
N GLY A 181 -60.82 3.10 -2.72
CA GLY A 181 -59.80 2.06 -2.90
C GLY A 181 -59.22 1.95 -4.32
N ASN A 182 -59.78 2.66 -5.31
CA ASN A 182 -59.25 2.72 -6.67
C ASN A 182 -58.41 3.98 -6.87
N ALA A 183 -57.21 3.83 -7.44
CA ALA A 183 -56.35 4.94 -7.81
C ALA A 183 -56.58 5.36 -9.26
N GLU A 184 -57.00 6.59 -9.48
CA GLU A 184 -57.15 7.23 -10.79
C GLU A 184 -56.01 8.22 -11.02
N VAL A 185 -55.40 8.20 -12.21
CA VAL A 185 -54.41 9.22 -12.59
C VAL A 185 -55.15 10.45 -13.12
N VAL A 186 -55.03 11.56 -12.40
CA VAL A 186 -55.79 12.81 -12.66
C VAL A 186 -54.93 13.94 -13.19
N GLY A 187 -53.62 13.69 -13.39
CA GLY A 187 -52.65 14.69 -13.82
C GLY A 187 -51.21 14.19 -13.76
N VAL A 188 -50.27 15.12 -13.86
CA VAL A 188 -48.82 14.85 -13.85
C VAL A 188 -48.10 15.92 -13.05
N ILE A 189 -47.13 15.52 -12.24
CA ILE A 189 -46.11 16.41 -11.65
C ILE A 189 -44.78 16.15 -12.35
N VAL A 190 -44.05 17.20 -12.71
CA VAL A 190 -42.67 17.15 -13.18
C VAL A 190 -41.80 18.00 -12.27
N ALA A 191 -40.78 17.41 -11.67
CA ALA A 191 -39.83 18.07 -10.79
C ALA A 191 -38.42 18.07 -11.39
N PHE A 192 -37.71 19.20 -11.32
CA PHE A 192 -36.29 19.27 -11.65
C PHE A 192 -35.43 19.07 -10.40
N VAL A 193 -34.73 17.95 -10.34
CA VAL A 193 -33.81 17.60 -9.25
C VAL A 193 -32.41 18.08 -9.60
N SER A 194 -31.85 18.96 -8.77
CA SER A 194 -30.48 19.45 -8.89
C SER A 194 -29.51 18.39 -8.37
N ILE A 195 -28.72 17.81 -9.26
CA ILE A 195 -27.63 16.92 -8.89
C ILE A 195 -26.53 17.69 -8.14
N ASP A 196 -26.25 18.93 -8.57
CA ASP A 196 -25.25 19.80 -7.95
C ASP A 196 -25.49 20.05 -6.47
N SER A 197 -26.76 20.04 -6.04
CA SER A 197 -27.14 20.20 -4.64
C SER A 197 -26.65 19.06 -3.73
N PHE A 198 -26.20 17.93 -4.29
CA PHE A 198 -25.57 16.84 -3.53
C PHE A 198 -24.03 16.90 -3.53
N SER A 199 -23.43 17.91 -4.16
CA SER A 199 -21.97 18.05 -4.29
C SER A 199 -21.23 17.98 -2.96
N GLU A 200 -21.67 18.70 -1.92
CA GLU A 200 -21.02 18.69 -0.59
C GLU A 200 -21.08 17.33 0.12
N MET A 201 -22.07 16.49 -0.20
CA MET A 201 -22.19 15.14 0.38
C MET A 201 -21.28 14.12 -0.33
N VAL A 202 -20.88 14.41 -1.56
CA VAL A 202 -20.18 13.46 -2.45
C VAL A 202 -18.72 13.86 -2.63
N LEU A 203 -18.48 15.11 -3.04
CA LEU A 203 -17.16 15.60 -3.41
C LEU A 203 -16.34 15.91 -2.17
N ARG A 204 -15.07 15.50 -2.23
CA ARG A 204 -14.10 15.67 -1.13
C ARG A 204 -13.00 16.62 -1.54
N LYS A 205 -12.29 17.17 -0.55
CA LYS A 205 -11.10 18.00 -0.77
C LYS A 205 -9.98 17.24 -1.51
N GLN A 206 -9.84 15.95 -1.24
CA GLN A 206 -8.91 15.06 -1.96
C GLN A 206 -9.33 14.85 -3.42
N GLN A 207 -10.60 15.16 -3.72
CA GLN A 207 -11.20 15.04 -5.05
C GLN A 207 -11.04 13.59 -5.60
N ASP A 208 -11.07 12.61 -4.72
CA ASP A 208 -10.89 11.18 -5.00
C ASP A 208 -12.23 10.45 -5.18
N THR A 209 -13.35 11.17 -5.05
CA THR A 209 -14.72 10.65 -5.14
C THR A 209 -15.42 11.14 -6.40
N PHE A 210 -16.25 10.28 -6.99
CA PHE A 210 -17.23 10.66 -8.01
C PHE A 210 -18.52 9.86 -7.83
N LEU A 211 -19.62 10.43 -8.30
CA LEU A 211 -20.92 9.79 -8.39
C LEU A 211 -21.23 9.55 -9.86
N MET A 212 -21.68 8.36 -10.20
CA MET A 212 -22.09 8.02 -11.55
C MET A 212 -23.45 7.32 -11.59
N GLN A 213 -24.10 7.41 -12.73
CA GLN A 213 -25.27 6.61 -13.05
C GLN A 213 -24.87 5.17 -13.43
N GLU A 214 -25.79 4.21 -13.35
CA GLU A 214 -25.62 2.81 -13.80
C GLU A 214 -25.04 2.63 -15.21
N ASN A 215 -25.23 3.62 -16.09
CA ASN A 215 -24.72 3.59 -17.46
C ASN A 215 -23.36 4.26 -17.64
N GLY A 216 -22.75 4.75 -16.55
CA GLY A 216 -21.43 5.38 -16.56
C GLY A 216 -21.43 6.90 -16.72
N TYR A 217 -22.61 7.55 -16.78
CA TYR A 217 -22.68 9.02 -16.79
C TYR A 217 -22.16 9.58 -15.48
N LEU A 218 -21.16 10.45 -15.55
CA LEU A 218 -20.62 11.14 -14.39
C LEU A 218 -21.63 12.21 -13.93
N LEU A 219 -22.14 12.05 -12.71
CA LEU A 219 -23.14 12.95 -12.12
C LEU A 219 -22.47 14.06 -11.32
N LEU A 220 -21.55 13.67 -10.43
CA LEU A 220 -20.71 14.58 -9.66
C LEU A 220 -19.28 14.07 -9.73
N VAL A 221 -18.36 14.95 -10.10
CA VAL A 221 -16.95 14.65 -10.26
C VAL A 221 -16.18 15.95 -10.07
N TYR A 222 -14.90 15.85 -9.70
CA TYR A 222 -14.05 16.97 -9.32
C TYR A 222 -13.97 18.15 -10.30
N ASP A 223 -14.19 17.91 -11.60
CA ASP A 223 -14.19 18.91 -12.65
C ASP A 223 -15.58 18.91 -13.28
N GLY A 224 -16.32 20.01 -13.12
CA GLY A 224 -17.67 20.18 -13.66
C GLY A 224 -17.75 19.95 -15.18
N LYS A 225 -16.65 20.14 -15.92
CA LYS A 225 -16.59 19.87 -17.37
C LYS A 225 -16.72 18.39 -17.74
N LEU A 226 -16.61 17.49 -16.75
CA LEU A 226 -16.79 16.05 -16.91
C LEU A 226 -18.22 15.60 -16.58
N GLN A 227 -19.03 16.44 -15.92
CA GLN A 227 -20.42 16.11 -15.62
C GLN A 227 -21.22 15.87 -16.91
N GLY A 228 -22.07 14.86 -16.89
CA GLY A 228 -22.88 14.45 -18.04
C GLY A 228 -22.12 13.70 -19.13
N LYS A 229 -20.80 13.49 -18.99
CA LYS A 229 -20.02 12.64 -19.90
C LYS A 229 -19.98 11.19 -19.39
N LEU A 230 -19.80 10.24 -20.31
CA LEU A 230 -19.61 8.84 -19.94
C LEU A 230 -18.17 8.60 -19.45
N LEU A 231 -18.03 7.88 -18.33
CA LEU A 231 -16.73 7.57 -17.73
C LEU A 231 -15.76 6.93 -18.74
N ASN A 232 -16.24 5.98 -19.54
CA ASN A 232 -15.43 5.28 -20.54
C ASN A 232 -15.16 6.08 -21.83
N GLU A 233 -15.79 7.26 -22.00
CA GLU A 233 -15.44 8.20 -23.08
C GLU A 233 -14.35 9.16 -22.62
N VAL A 234 -14.40 9.62 -21.37
CA VAL A 234 -13.42 10.57 -20.81
C VAL A 234 -12.18 9.88 -20.23
N ASN A 235 -12.28 8.59 -19.88
CA ASN A 235 -11.17 7.77 -19.44
C ASN A 235 -10.97 6.61 -20.45
N PRO A 236 -9.95 6.69 -21.33
CA PRO A 236 -9.72 5.71 -22.38
C PRO A 236 -9.15 4.38 -21.86
N ASP A 237 -8.74 4.31 -20.59
CA ASP A 237 -8.19 3.08 -20.01
C ASP A 237 -9.25 1.95 -19.96
N PRO A 238 -8.91 0.69 -20.29
CA PRO A 238 -9.85 -0.42 -20.28
C PRO A 238 -10.56 -0.64 -18.93
N SER A 239 -9.94 -0.24 -17.81
CA SER A 239 -10.55 -0.34 -16.49
C SER A 239 -11.82 0.50 -16.37
N ALA A 240 -11.92 1.66 -17.05
CA ALA A 240 -13.12 2.50 -17.04
C ALA A 240 -14.33 1.77 -17.64
N LYS A 241 -14.14 1.08 -18.77
CA LYS A 241 -15.18 0.25 -19.39
C LYS A 241 -15.62 -0.89 -18.48
N LYS A 242 -14.68 -1.52 -17.77
CA LYS A 242 -14.98 -2.57 -16.79
C LYS A 242 -15.78 -2.05 -15.61
N VAL A 243 -15.42 -0.88 -15.07
CA VAL A 243 -16.15 -0.21 -13.98
C VAL A 243 -17.59 0.06 -14.38
N VAL A 244 -17.83 0.60 -15.59
CA VAL A 244 -19.19 0.86 -16.08
C VAL A 244 -20.00 -0.44 -16.22
N GLY A 245 -19.40 -1.51 -16.75
CA GLY A 245 -20.06 -2.82 -16.86
C GLY A 245 -20.50 -3.38 -15.50
N LEU A 246 -19.58 -3.41 -14.53
CA LEU A 246 -19.87 -3.89 -13.18
C LEU A 246 -20.93 -3.04 -12.47
N THR A 247 -20.87 -1.72 -12.66
CA THR A 247 -21.86 -0.79 -12.08
C THR A 247 -23.27 -1.05 -12.62
N ARG A 248 -23.40 -1.36 -13.92
CA ARG A 248 -24.67 -1.71 -14.54
C ARG A 248 -25.27 -3.00 -13.96
N GLU A 249 -24.43 -3.93 -13.54
CA GLU A 249 -24.82 -5.17 -12.86
C GLU A 249 -25.14 -4.97 -11.36
N GLY A 250 -25.04 -3.73 -10.86
CA GLY A 250 -25.27 -3.41 -9.44
C GLY A 250 -24.12 -3.83 -8.53
N TYR A 251 -22.93 -4.08 -9.08
CA TYR A 251 -21.76 -4.50 -8.30
C TYR A 251 -21.37 -3.45 -7.26
N SER A 252 -21.08 -3.93 -6.05
CA SER A 252 -20.46 -3.15 -4.98
C SER A 252 -19.23 -3.87 -4.47
N GLY A 253 -18.10 -3.17 -4.39
CA GLY A 253 -16.81 -3.75 -3.99
C GLY A 253 -15.62 -2.99 -4.54
N VAL A 254 -14.46 -3.65 -4.56
CA VAL A 254 -13.18 -3.06 -4.95
C VAL A 254 -12.77 -3.54 -6.33
N VAL A 255 -12.43 -2.61 -7.21
CA VAL A 255 -11.98 -2.88 -8.58
C VAL A 255 -10.67 -2.18 -8.87
N ASN A 256 -9.87 -2.75 -9.77
CA ASN A 256 -8.69 -2.07 -10.29
C ASN A 256 -9.15 -0.98 -11.25
N TYR A 257 -8.59 0.21 -11.10
CA TYR A 257 -8.97 1.39 -11.88
C TYR A 257 -7.75 2.26 -12.15
N HIS A 258 -7.61 2.75 -13.38
CA HIS A 258 -6.64 3.77 -13.71
C HIS A 258 -7.30 5.14 -13.57
N ALA A 259 -6.88 5.91 -12.56
CA ALA A 259 -7.58 7.12 -12.15
C ALA A 259 -7.33 8.28 -13.11
N LEU A 260 -8.40 8.78 -13.75
CA LEU A 260 -8.33 9.91 -14.69
C LEU A 260 -7.64 11.15 -14.12
N ARG A 261 -7.88 11.48 -12.85
CA ARG A 261 -7.27 12.66 -12.22
C ARG A 261 -5.77 12.53 -12.06
N THR A 262 -5.35 11.46 -11.38
CA THR A 262 -3.96 11.32 -10.90
C THR A 262 -3.09 10.63 -11.94
N ASN A 263 -3.69 10.04 -12.98
CA ASN A 263 -3.03 9.23 -14.00
C ASN A 263 -2.23 8.08 -13.37
N LYS A 264 -2.82 7.42 -12.37
CA LYS A 264 -2.20 6.35 -11.58
C LYS A 264 -3.11 5.14 -11.43
N ASP A 265 -2.49 3.97 -11.39
CA ASP A 265 -3.16 2.74 -11.01
C ASP A 265 -3.61 2.81 -9.56
N SER A 266 -4.91 2.57 -9.38
CA SER A 266 -5.63 2.81 -8.15
C SER A 266 -6.52 1.62 -7.81
N PHE A 267 -6.89 1.53 -6.54
CA PHE A 267 -8.06 0.77 -6.10
C PHE A 267 -9.26 1.72 -6.18
N LEU A 268 -10.34 1.29 -6.82
CA LEU A 268 -11.61 1.99 -6.84
C LEU A 268 -12.63 1.20 -6.01
N PHE A 269 -13.18 1.87 -5.01
CA PHE A 269 -14.26 1.39 -4.17
C PHE A 269 -15.56 1.87 -4.78
N VAL A 270 -16.48 0.96 -5.07
CA VAL A 270 -17.77 1.27 -5.70
C VAL A 270 -18.89 0.74 -4.81
N LYS A 271 -19.87 1.59 -4.51
CA LYS A 271 -21.15 1.19 -3.91
C LYS A 271 -22.28 1.62 -4.80
N ALA A 272 -22.93 0.65 -5.43
CA ALA A 272 -24.15 0.85 -6.19
C ALA A 272 -25.36 0.84 -5.23
N PHE A 273 -26.35 1.69 -5.51
CA PHE A 273 -27.60 1.76 -4.75
C PHE A 273 -28.74 2.23 -5.64
N ASP A 274 -29.94 1.74 -5.37
CA ASP A 274 -31.16 2.23 -6.00
C ASP A 274 -31.60 3.52 -5.32
N ILE A 275 -31.81 4.57 -6.10
CA ILE A 275 -32.26 5.85 -5.55
C ILE A 275 -33.74 5.85 -5.15
N PHE A 276 -34.48 4.78 -5.47
CA PHE A 276 -35.92 4.62 -5.18
C PHE A 276 -36.25 3.53 -4.15
N ASP A 277 -35.26 3.00 -3.45
CA ASP A 277 -35.40 1.84 -2.55
C ASP A 277 -36.57 1.93 -1.54
N LYS A 278 -36.94 3.15 -1.08
CA LYS A 278 -38.00 3.35 -0.07
C LYS A 278 -39.31 3.91 -0.61
N VAL A 279 -39.43 4.11 -1.92
CA VAL A 279 -40.65 4.60 -2.55
C VAL A 279 -41.17 3.51 -3.48
N ASP A 280 -42.44 3.15 -3.32
CA ASP A 280 -43.10 2.22 -4.24
C ASP A 280 -43.03 2.77 -5.67
N SER A 281 -42.07 2.24 -6.41
CA SER A 281 -41.69 2.62 -7.77
C SER A 281 -42.04 1.52 -8.77
N GLY A 282 -42.68 0.45 -8.31
CA GLY A 282 -42.99 -0.73 -9.12
C GLY A 282 -41.71 -1.34 -9.73
N SER A 283 -41.67 -1.42 -11.06
CA SER A 283 -40.50 -1.92 -11.80
C SER A 283 -39.46 -0.86 -12.15
N PHE A 284 -39.70 0.41 -11.78
CA PHE A 284 -38.81 1.50 -12.11
C PHE A 284 -37.57 1.49 -11.20
N LYS A 285 -36.46 1.00 -11.72
CA LYS A 285 -35.15 1.05 -11.04
C LYS A 285 -34.30 2.15 -11.62
N PHE A 286 -33.58 2.87 -10.76
CA PHE A 286 -32.62 3.86 -11.18
C PHE A 286 -31.41 3.86 -10.26
N ASN A 287 -30.36 3.19 -10.70
CA ASN A 287 -29.20 2.98 -9.85
C ASN A 287 -28.15 4.06 -10.05
N TRP A 288 -27.65 4.57 -8.93
CA TRP A 288 -26.44 5.38 -8.88
C TRP A 288 -25.33 4.56 -8.22
N ALA A 289 -24.10 4.98 -8.43
CA ALA A 289 -22.95 4.41 -7.77
C ALA A 289 -22.02 5.52 -7.27
N LEU A 290 -21.78 5.50 -5.97
CA LEU A 290 -20.76 6.30 -5.35
C LEU A 290 -19.44 5.55 -5.46
N ALA A 291 -18.40 6.23 -5.95
CA ALA A 291 -17.12 5.62 -6.15
C ALA A 291 -15.99 6.50 -5.63
N ARG A 292 -14.96 5.88 -5.04
CA ARG A 292 -13.77 6.57 -4.56
C ARG A 292 -12.52 5.78 -4.89
N PHE A 293 -11.47 6.47 -5.36
CA PHE A 293 -10.21 5.85 -5.71
C PHE A 293 -9.09 6.22 -4.74
N VAL A 294 -8.11 5.32 -4.59
CA VAL A 294 -6.85 5.59 -3.90
C VAL A 294 -5.72 4.97 -4.71
N SER A 295 -4.63 5.73 -4.91
CA SER A 295 -3.50 5.27 -5.70
C SER A 295 -2.75 4.14 -4.97
N ARG A 296 -2.22 3.16 -5.72
CA ARG A 296 -1.51 2.02 -5.09
C ARG A 296 -0.27 2.45 -4.34
N ASP A 297 0.44 3.46 -4.83
CA ASP A 297 1.59 4.06 -4.17
C ASP A 297 1.21 4.70 -2.83
N GLU A 298 0.07 5.39 -2.73
CA GLU A 298 -0.43 5.90 -1.45
C GLU A 298 -0.76 4.76 -0.47
N VAL A 299 -1.46 3.72 -0.93
CA VAL A 299 -1.78 2.54 -0.08
C VAL A 299 -0.51 1.87 0.43
N PHE A 300 0.54 1.78 -0.40
CA PHE A 300 1.76 1.07 -0.05
C PHE A 300 2.90 1.98 0.43
N ALA A 301 2.69 3.29 0.58
CA ALA A 301 3.72 4.24 0.99
C ALA A 301 4.35 3.84 2.32
N VAL A 302 3.52 3.51 3.32
CA VAL A 302 3.99 3.05 4.65
C VAL A 302 4.79 1.75 4.53
N ALA A 303 4.38 0.82 3.66
CA ALA A 303 5.10 -0.42 3.44
C ALA A 303 6.48 -0.18 2.80
N TYR A 304 6.57 0.77 1.86
CA TYR A 304 7.84 1.15 1.23
C TYR A 304 8.78 1.85 2.21
N GLU A 305 8.28 2.78 3.02
CA GLU A 305 9.09 3.47 4.05
C GLU A 305 9.62 2.49 5.10
N LEU A 306 8.79 1.55 5.58
CA LEU A 306 9.24 0.50 6.50
C LEU A 306 10.25 -0.43 5.87
N GLN A 307 10.07 -0.81 4.61
CA GLN A 307 11.04 -1.63 3.89
C GLN A 307 12.39 -0.90 3.76
N LYS A 308 12.37 0.39 3.46
CA LYS A 308 13.57 1.22 3.38
C LYS A 308 14.27 1.32 4.73
N LEU A 309 13.51 1.53 5.82
CA LEU A 309 14.02 1.54 7.18
C LEU A 309 14.68 0.21 7.57
N ILE A 310 14.04 -0.93 7.27
CA ILE A 310 14.60 -2.26 7.54
C ILE A 310 15.89 -2.48 6.77
N LEU A 311 15.96 -2.06 5.50
CA LEU A 311 17.17 -2.18 4.69
C LEU A 311 18.32 -1.32 5.26
N ILE A 312 18.05 -0.09 5.68
CA ILE A 312 19.05 0.80 6.28
C ILE A 312 19.52 0.22 7.62
N ALA A 313 18.59 -0.11 8.52
CA ALA A 313 18.92 -0.68 9.82
C ALA A 313 19.68 -2.01 9.70
N GLY A 314 19.25 -2.88 8.79
CA GLY A 314 19.94 -4.13 8.46
C GLY A 314 21.35 -3.90 7.94
N SER A 315 21.57 -2.89 7.10
CA SER A 315 22.89 -2.53 6.59
C SER A 315 23.82 -2.04 7.70
N VAL A 316 23.32 -1.25 8.65
CA VAL A 316 24.08 -0.77 9.82
C VAL A 316 24.48 -1.94 10.72
N VAL A 317 23.53 -2.83 11.05
CA VAL A 317 23.81 -4.03 11.86
C VAL A 317 24.82 -4.93 11.18
N LEU A 318 24.70 -5.13 9.86
CA LEU A 318 25.65 -5.91 9.07
C LEU A 318 27.07 -5.32 9.15
N LEU A 319 27.20 -3.99 9.04
CA LEU A 319 28.49 -3.32 9.14
C LEU A 319 29.13 -3.52 10.52
N ILE A 320 28.36 -3.34 11.59
CA ILE A 320 28.81 -3.59 12.96
C ILE A 320 29.27 -5.05 13.12
N LEU A 321 28.50 -5.99 12.56
CA LEU A 321 28.84 -7.41 12.63
C LEU A 321 30.11 -7.74 11.83
N ILE A 322 30.29 -7.17 10.63
CA ILE A 322 31.52 -7.32 9.85
C ILE A 322 32.73 -6.88 10.68
N VAL A 323 32.66 -5.70 11.30
CA VAL A 323 33.74 -5.16 12.13
C VAL A 323 33.98 -6.05 13.34
N ALA A 324 32.93 -6.45 14.06
CA ALA A 324 33.02 -7.30 15.23
C ALA A 324 33.64 -8.68 14.91
N VAL A 325 33.15 -9.36 13.86
CA VAL A 325 33.69 -10.66 13.44
C VAL A 325 35.12 -10.52 12.93
N TYR A 326 35.45 -9.47 12.19
CA TYR A 326 36.82 -9.22 11.76
C TYR A 326 37.76 -9.05 12.96
N LEU A 327 37.38 -8.24 13.96
CA LEU A 327 38.17 -8.04 15.17
C LEU A 327 38.32 -9.35 15.96
N LEU A 328 37.23 -10.12 16.13
CA LEU A 328 37.26 -11.40 16.84
C LEU A 328 38.15 -12.42 16.13
N VAL A 329 38.02 -12.58 14.81
CA VAL A 329 38.84 -13.53 14.05
C VAL A 329 40.31 -13.10 14.05
N ARG A 330 40.60 -11.80 13.92
CA ARG A 330 41.98 -11.28 14.01
C ARG A 330 42.59 -11.58 15.38
N TYR A 331 41.83 -11.34 16.44
CA TYR A 331 42.29 -11.52 17.81
C TYR A 331 42.42 -12.99 18.22
N LEU A 332 41.35 -13.79 18.03
CA LEU A 332 41.28 -15.18 18.50
C LEU A 332 42.06 -16.16 17.61
N VAL A 333 42.09 -15.91 16.29
CA VAL A 333 42.68 -16.85 15.32
C VAL A 333 43.94 -16.26 14.69
N GLY A 334 43.84 -15.09 14.06
CA GLY A 334 44.90 -14.51 13.24
C GLY A 334 46.22 -14.33 13.99
N ASN A 335 46.19 -13.59 15.10
CA ASN A 335 47.39 -13.31 15.89
C ASN A 335 48.02 -14.59 16.45
N ARG A 336 47.22 -15.56 16.88
CA ARG A 336 47.72 -16.81 17.47
C ARG A 336 48.32 -17.76 16.42
N ILE A 337 47.75 -17.82 15.23
CA ILE A 337 48.36 -18.56 14.11
C ILE A 337 49.72 -17.97 13.73
N VAL A 338 49.87 -16.64 13.74
CA VAL A 338 51.16 -15.99 13.47
C VAL A 338 52.23 -16.40 14.50
N VAL A 339 51.87 -16.48 15.77
CA VAL A 339 52.77 -16.96 16.84
C VAL A 339 53.21 -18.41 16.57
N VAL A 340 52.27 -19.31 16.26
CA VAL A 340 52.57 -20.70 15.90
C VAL A 340 53.51 -20.76 14.69
N SER A 341 53.18 -20.02 13.63
CA SER A 341 53.98 -19.98 12.41
C SER A 341 55.40 -19.47 12.66
N THR A 342 55.55 -18.41 13.45
CA THR A 342 56.87 -17.83 13.78
C THR A 342 57.70 -18.77 14.64
N THR A 343 57.06 -19.48 15.57
CA THR A 343 57.74 -20.51 16.40
C THR A 343 58.26 -21.66 15.53
N LEU A 344 57.45 -22.13 14.58
CA LEU A 344 57.85 -23.19 13.64
C LEU A 344 58.97 -22.73 12.71
N ASP A 345 58.93 -21.50 12.21
CA ASP A 345 59.97 -20.96 11.33
C ASP A 345 61.31 -20.82 12.07
N GLY A 346 61.27 -20.37 13.33
CA GLY A 346 62.43 -20.39 14.24
C GLY A 346 62.96 -21.80 14.48
N PHE A 347 62.07 -22.77 14.68
CA PHE A 347 62.45 -24.18 14.83
C PHE A 347 63.12 -24.75 13.58
N PHE A 348 62.60 -24.50 12.38
CA PHE A 348 63.23 -24.96 11.14
C PHE A 348 64.59 -24.30 10.89
N ARG A 349 64.76 -23.03 11.26
CA ARG A 349 66.08 -22.37 11.24
C ARG A 349 67.08 -23.04 12.17
N LEU A 350 66.66 -23.41 13.38
CA LEU A 350 67.50 -24.15 14.32
C LEU A 350 67.95 -25.50 13.74
N LEU A 351 67.06 -26.23 13.07
CA LEU A 351 67.42 -27.48 12.40
C LEU A 351 68.38 -27.28 11.23
N ASN A 352 68.21 -26.22 10.45
CA ASN A 352 69.01 -25.96 9.26
C ASN A 352 70.41 -25.38 9.57
N ASP A 353 70.54 -24.55 10.62
CA ASP A 353 71.83 -24.02 11.07
C ASP A 353 71.91 -24.02 12.62
N PRO A 354 72.33 -25.16 13.22
CA PRO A 354 72.42 -25.32 14.67
C PRO A 354 73.33 -24.32 15.38
N LYS A 355 74.30 -23.73 14.68
CA LYS A 355 75.32 -22.83 15.26
C LYS A 355 74.86 -21.37 15.29
N LYS A 356 73.88 -20.98 14.47
CA LYS A 356 73.31 -19.61 14.43
C LYS A 356 71.88 -19.53 14.97
N GLY A 357 71.25 -20.65 15.34
CA GLY A 357 69.86 -20.75 15.81
C GLY A 357 69.60 -20.27 17.25
N GLY A 358 70.39 -19.34 17.77
CA GLY A 358 70.53 -19.03 19.20
C GLY A 358 69.35 -18.38 19.92
N ASP A 359 68.16 -18.27 19.34
CA ASP A 359 66.98 -17.85 20.10
C ASP A 359 65.70 -18.23 19.36
N VAL A 360 65.23 -19.47 19.56
CA VAL A 360 63.85 -19.80 19.19
C VAL A 360 62.96 -19.16 20.24
N HIS A 361 62.23 -18.12 19.86
CA HIS A 361 61.34 -17.42 20.78
C HIS A 361 60.11 -18.30 21.12
N ILE A 362 60.14 -18.92 22.29
CA ILE A 362 59.08 -19.82 22.76
C ILE A 362 58.03 -19.02 23.53
N VAL A 363 56.83 -18.95 22.98
CA VAL A 363 55.70 -18.28 23.62
C VAL A 363 54.87 -19.28 24.43
N LYS A 364 54.84 -19.13 25.76
CA LYS A 364 54.01 -19.97 26.63
C LYS A 364 52.52 -19.76 26.32
N THR A 365 51.78 -20.85 26.14
CA THR A 365 50.33 -20.78 25.93
C THR A 365 49.57 -20.78 27.26
N ASN A 366 48.58 -19.89 27.38
CA ASN A 366 47.69 -19.77 28.55
C ASN A 366 46.27 -20.29 28.27
N VAL A 367 45.98 -20.74 27.04
CA VAL A 367 44.66 -21.22 26.59
C VAL A 367 44.86 -22.57 25.89
N LEU A 368 44.01 -23.56 26.19
CA LEU A 368 44.12 -24.96 25.72
C LEU A 368 43.04 -25.34 24.69
N ASP A 369 42.62 -24.37 23.88
CA ASP A 369 41.86 -24.62 22.65
C ASP A 369 42.75 -25.26 21.57
N GLU A 370 42.21 -25.55 20.39
CA GLU A 370 42.88 -26.33 19.35
C GLU A 370 44.23 -25.71 18.94
N ILE A 371 44.28 -24.38 18.77
CA ILE A 371 45.50 -23.64 18.45
C ILE A 371 46.47 -23.66 19.64
N GLY A 372 45.96 -23.52 20.87
CA GLY A 372 46.76 -23.57 22.08
C GLY A 372 47.45 -24.91 22.30
N ARG A 373 46.72 -26.01 22.10
CA ARG A 373 47.28 -27.37 22.17
C ARG A 373 48.34 -27.60 21.10
N MET A 374 48.12 -27.08 19.89
CA MET A 374 49.11 -27.13 18.82
C MET A 374 50.40 -26.39 19.22
N GLN A 375 50.29 -25.15 19.71
CA GLN A 375 51.45 -24.38 20.19
C GLN A 375 52.19 -25.10 21.33
N GLN A 376 51.47 -25.68 22.30
CA GLN A 376 52.08 -26.40 23.42
C GLN A 376 52.89 -27.62 22.95
N SER A 377 52.32 -28.39 22.03
CA SER A 377 52.98 -29.55 21.44
C SER A 377 54.24 -29.14 20.68
N ILE A 378 54.16 -28.06 19.89
CA ILE A 378 55.32 -27.50 19.17
C ILE A 378 56.37 -27.05 20.17
N ASN A 379 56.04 -26.19 21.14
CA ASN A 379 56.99 -25.68 22.14
C ASN A 379 57.74 -26.80 22.87
N THR A 380 57.02 -27.84 23.29
CA THR A 380 57.62 -28.99 23.99
C THR A 380 58.66 -29.69 23.12
N ASN A 381 58.36 -29.90 21.84
CA ASN A 381 59.29 -30.56 20.92
C ASN A 381 60.46 -29.65 20.54
N VAL A 382 60.22 -28.36 20.34
CA VAL A 382 61.28 -27.39 20.05
C VAL A 382 62.28 -27.31 21.21
N LEU A 383 61.81 -27.21 22.45
CA LEU A 383 62.66 -27.22 23.65
C LEU A 383 63.52 -28.47 23.70
N ARG A 384 62.90 -29.64 23.59
CA ARG A 384 63.59 -30.93 23.65
C ARG A 384 64.70 -31.02 22.60
N ILE A 385 64.41 -30.64 21.35
CA ILE A 385 65.38 -30.73 20.26
C ILE A 385 66.48 -29.67 20.42
N HIS A 386 66.15 -28.47 20.88
CA HIS A 386 67.14 -27.42 21.11
C HIS A 386 68.13 -27.81 22.21
N GLU A 387 67.65 -28.34 23.34
CA GLU A 387 68.50 -28.85 24.42
C GLU A 387 69.42 -29.98 23.94
N ASN A 388 68.87 -30.94 23.19
CA ASN A 388 69.65 -32.04 22.61
C ASN A 388 70.74 -31.53 21.65
N THR A 389 70.38 -30.61 20.75
CA THR A 389 71.30 -30.04 19.75
C THR A 389 72.42 -29.25 20.42
N LYS A 390 72.14 -28.53 21.50
CA LYS A 390 73.15 -27.80 22.27
C LYS A 390 74.13 -28.75 22.96
N ALA A 391 73.64 -29.82 23.59
CA ALA A 391 74.48 -30.83 24.22
C ALA A 391 75.41 -31.51 23.18
N ASP A 392 74.86 -31.86 22.02
CA ASP A 392 75.62 -32.45 20.91
C ASP A 392 76.69 -31.50 20.37
N ASN A 393 76.33 -30.23 20.11
CA ASN A 393 77.29 -29.23 19.63
C ASN A 393 78.41 -28.96 20.65
N THR A 394 78.07 -28.86 21.94
CA THR A 394 79.07 -28.66 23.02
C THR A 394 80.03 -29.84 23.07
N THR A 395 79.52 -31.05 22.90
CA THR A 395 80.35 -32.26 22.84
C THR A 395 81.26 -32.27 21.62
N ILE A 396 80.76 -31.91 20.43
CA ILE A 396 81.58 -31.82 19.23
C ILE A 396 82.69 -30.76 19.39
N GLU A 397 82.41 -29.62 20.00
CA GLU A 397 83.43 -28.59 20.27
C GLU A 397 84.49 -29.08 21.27
N ASP A 398 84.07 -29.75 22.33
CA ASP A 398 84.97 -30.38 23.30
C ASP A 398 85.86 -31.45 22.64
N MET A 399 85.26 -32.31 21.78
CA MET A 399 86.00 -33.26 20.95
C MET A 399 87.03 -32.59 20.04
N LEU A 400 86.64 -31.52 19.34
CA LEU A 400 87.55 -30.79 18.46
C LEU A 400 88.70 -30.14 19.24
N ASN A 401 88.43 -29.62 20.45
CA ASN A 401 89.44 -29.07 21.34
C ASN A 401 90.42 -30.13 21.83
N VAL A 402 89.92 -31.29 22.28
CA VAL A 402 90.77 -32.43 22.69
C VAL A 402 91.62 -32.91 21.52
N VAL A 403 91.06 -33.06 20.32
CA VAL A 403 91.81 -33.42 19.11
C VAL A 403 92.88 -32.38 18.79
N ARG A 404 92.61 -31.09 18.99
CA ARG A 404 93.61 -30.02 18.82
C ARG A 404 94.76 -30.16 19.81
N HIS A 405 94.48 -30.40 21.09
CA HIS A 405 95.51 -30.62 22.11
C HIS A 405 96.36 -31.87 21.84
N ILE A 406 95.75 -32.96 21.35
CA ILE A 406 96.48 -34.15 20.90
C ILE A 406 97.42 -33.82 19.72
N LYS A 407 96.97 -33.02 18.75
CA LYS A 407 97.82 -32.57 17.63
C LYS A 407 98.98 -31.68 18.08
N GLU A 408 98.82 -30.96 19.18
CA GLU A 408 99.84 -30.12 19.82
C GLU A 408 100.78 -30.92 20.76
N GLY A 409 100.55 -32.24 20.91
CA GLY A 409 101.41 -33.16 21.65
C GLY A 409 100.97 -33.45 23.10
N ASP A 410 99.82 -32.92 23.54
CA ASP A 410 99.25 -33.20 24.86
C ASP A 410 98.17 -34.30 24.76
N PHE A 411 98.52 -35.51 25.20
CA PHE A 411 97.64 -36.69 25.22
C PHE A 411 96.85 -36.86 26.53
N THR A 412 96.94 -35.90 27.46
CA THR A 412 96.30 -36.03 28.78
C THR A 412 94.86 -35.51 28.82
N GLN A 413 94.44 -34.76 27.79
CA GLN A 413 93.10 -34.20 27.68
C GLN A 413 92.04 -35.26 27.39
N LYS A 414 90.85 -35.12 28.00
CA LYS A 414 89.71 -36.01 27.83
C LYS A 414 88.45 -35.20 27.54
N ILE A 415 87.59 -35.76 26.69
CA ILE A 415 86.26 -35.18 26.41
C ILE A 415 85.42 -35.29 27.68
N ALA A 416 84.96 -34.16 28.20
CA ALA A 416 84.17 -34.04 29.42
C ALA A 416 82.66 -33.89 29.13
N ALA A 417 82.30 -33.34 27.97
CA ALA A 417 80.92 -33.18 27.56
C ALA A 417 80.29 -34.51 27.11
N ILE A 418 79.01 -34.71 27.45
CA ILE A 418 78.24 -35.92 27.12
C ILE A 418 77.24 -35.56 26.01
N PRO A 419 77.29 -36.21 24.83
CA PRO A 419 76.32 -35.95 23.77
C PRO A 419 75.02 -36.68 24.06
N ASN A 420 73.92 -36.20 23.49
CA ASN A 420 72.63 -36.87 23.54
C ASN A 420 72.40 -37.78 22.32
N ASN A 421 73.07 -37.50 21.19
CA ASN A 421 73.06 -38.35 20.01
C ASN A 421 74.05 -39.52 20.13
N GLN A 422 73.53 -40.74 20.02
CA GLN A 422 74.31 -41.99 20.14
C GLN A 422 75.37 -42.18 19.04
N LEU A 423 75.23 -41.48 17.91
CA LEU A 423 76.23 -41.51 16.83
C LEU A 423 77.48 -40.70 17.14
N ILE A 424 77.44 -39.79 18.14
CA ILE A 424 78.60 -39.01 18.59
C ILE A 424 79.38 -39.79 19.67
N THR A 425 78.73 -40.71 20.39
CA THR A 425 79.38 -41.55 21.42
C THR A 425 80.23 -42.70 20.88
N THR A 426 80.14 -43.02 19.59
CA THR A 426 80.93 -44.07 18.91
C THR A 426 82.04 -43.46 18.08
#